data_AF-A0A3P8FWN4-F1
#
_entry.id   AF-A0A3P8FWN4-F1
#
_cell.length_a   1.000
_cell.length_b   1.000
_cell.length_c   1.000
_cell.angle_alpha   90.00
_cell.angle_beta   90.00
_cell.angle_gamma   90.00
#
_symmetry.space_group_name_H-M   'P 1'
#
loop_
_entity.id
_entity.type
_entity.pdbx_description
1 polymer ?
#
loop_
_entity_poly.entity_id
_entity_poly.type
_entity_poly.pdbx_seq_one_letter_code
_entity_poly.pdbx_strand_id
1 'polypeptide(L)'
;MDVFAVLFAAVIHDYEHTGTTNNFHIATRSELALVYNDRGVLENHHVSAVFRLMQEEEFSILTGLEADQYKEFRQLVIDMVLCTDMSLHFQQIKNMKTMISMPESVDKTKALSLIVHCADISHPAKEWSLHEQWSDILCEEFFRQGDRERELNLPISPLCDRNTVVVPQSQIGFIDFIVEPSFQVLGDMIERIVNPPQTEGVLPTDPTSPKPKSPDQETERDSHHCATDQNERKESAEKYCLDPVNVKPNPYSNDFAAKPNNDDSITASHFNEVSVVTDIYTNLRVLVSS
;
A
#
# COMPACT_ATOMS: atom_id res chain seq x y z
N MET A 1 -18.29 -1.27 -13.64
CA MET A 1 -17.39 -2.43 -13.49
C MET A 1 -16.35 -2.16 -12.41
N ASP A 2 -15.69 -1.00 -12.45
CA ASP A 2 -14.61 -0.63 -11.51
C ASP A 2 -14.98 -0.75 -10.03
N VAL A 3 -16.14 -0.22 -9.61
CA VAL A 3 -16.62 -0.34 -8.21
C VAL A 3 -16.72 -1.80 -7.78
N PHE A 4 -17.24 -2.67 -8.65
CA PHE A 4 -17.32 -4.09 -8.35
C PHE A 4 -15.94 -4.73 -8.26
N ALA A 5 -15.00 -4.36 -9.15
CA ALA A 5 -13.62 -4.84 -9.09
C ALA A 5 -12.93 -4.43 -7.79
N VAL A 6 -13.06 -3.18 -7.35
CA VAL A 6 -12.50 -2.68 -6.08
C VAL A 6 -13.06 -3.45 -4.88
N LEU A 7 -14.39 -3.58 -4.80
CA LEU A 7 -15.04 -4.31 -3.71
C LEU A 7 -14.61 -5.78 -3.71
N PHE A 8 -14.53 -6.40 -4.88
CA PHE A 8 -14.08 -7.78 -5.01
C PHE A 8 -12.62 -7.92 -4.57
N ALA A 9 -11.70 -7.07 -5.07
CA ALA A 9 -10.29 -7.07 -4.68
C ALA A 9 -10.13 -6.88 -3.17
N ALA A 10 -10.82 -5.91 -2.56
CA ALA A 10 -10.77 -5.67 -1.12
C ALA A 10 -11.23 -6.89 -0.30
N VAL A 11 -12.25 -7.62 -0.75
CA VAL A 11 -12.73 -8.84 -0.07
C VAL A 11 -11.70 -9.98 -0.16
N ILE A 12 -10.96 -10.08 -1.26
CA ILE A 12 -10.14 -11.25 -1.57
C ILE A 12 -8.65 -11.06 -1.29
N HIS A 13 -8.22 -9.83 -0.97
CA HIS A 13 -6.80 -9.45 -1.02
C HIS A 13 -5.91 -10.30 -0.11
N ASP A 14 -6.43 -10.85 0.99
CA ASP A 14 -5.72 -11.70 1.96
C ASP A 14 -6.27 -13.14 2.05
N TYR A 15 -6.98 -13.62 1.03
CA TYR A 15 -7.56 -14.97 1.04
C TYR A 15 -6.50 -16.07 1.24
N GLU A 16 -6.67 -16.93 2.24
CA GLU A 16 -5.69 -17.98 2.63
C GLU A 16 -4.34 -17.43 3.15
N HIS A 17 -4.31 -16.21 3.70
CA HIS A 17 -3.13 -15.70 4.41
C HIS A 17 -2.70 -16.63 5.56
N THR A 18 -1.38 -16.87 5.67
CA THR A 18 -0.82 -17.89 6.58
C THR A 18 -0.55 -17.36 7.99
N GLY A 19 -0.75 -16.06 8.21
CA GLY A 19 -0.34 -15.35 9.42
C GLY A 19 1.18 -15.14 9.49
N THR A 20 1.88 -15.21 8.35
CA THR A 20 3.32 -14.94 8.24
C THR A 20 3.61 -14.18 6.95
N THR A 21 4.66 -13.37 6.97
CA THR A 21 5.04 -12.47 5.86
C THR A 21 5.66 -13.18 4.65
N ASN A 22 5.70 -12.49 3.51
CA ASN A 22 6.45 -12.91 2.32
C ASN A 22 7.91 -13.29 2.65
N ASN A 23 8.59 -12.51 3.50
CA ASN A 23 9.98 -12.78 3.90
C ASN A 23 10.12 -14.10 4.66
N PHE A 24 9.16 -14.42 5.54
CA PHE A 24 9.14 -15.71 6.23
C PHE A 24 8.97 -16.88 5.24
N HIS A 25 8.05 -16.74 4.28
CA HIS A 25 7.84 -17.73 3.22
C HIS A 25 9.09 -17.98 2.38
N ILE A 26 9.85 -16.93 2.05
CA ILE A 26 11.10 -17.01 1.30
C ILE A 26 12.21 -17.65 2.16
N ALA A 27 12.39 -17.19 3.40
CA ALA A 27 13.42 -17.70 4.31
C ALA A 27 13.25 -19.19 4.60
N THR A 28 12.00 -19.66 4.69
CA THR A 28 11.66 -21.06 4.95
C THR A 28 11.55 -21.92 3.68
N ARG A 29 11.65 -21.31 2.48
CA ARG A 29 11.45 -21.99 1.19
C ARG A 29 10.12 -22.74 1.14
N SER A 30 9.07 -22.09 1.64
CA SER A 30 7.71 -22.62 1.59
C SER A 30 7.28 -22.98 0.16
N GLU A 31 6.27 -23.84 0.03
CA GLU A 31 5.73 -24.21 -1.29
C GLU A 31 5.28 -22.98 -2.10
N LEU A 32 4.59 -22.02 -1.46
CA LEU A 32 4.18 -20.78 -2.11
C LEU A 32 5.38 -19.98 -2.64
N ALA A 33 6.45 -19.85 -1.87
CA ALA A 33 7.66 -19.14 -2.30
C ALA A 33 8.29 -19.79 -3.54
N LEU A 34 8.31 -21.13 -3.60
CA LEU A 34 8.80 -21.89 -4.75
C LEU A 34 7.89 -21.73 -5.98
N VAL A 35 6.57 -21.74 -5.80
CA VAL A 35 5.60 -21.55 -6.90
C VAL A 35 5.72 -20.14 -7.51
N TYR A 36 5.84 -19.12 -6.66
CA TYR A 36 5.86 -17.71 -7.08
C TYR A 36 7.26 -17.12 -7.25
N ASN A 37 8.30 -17.96 -7.13
CA ASN A 37 9.70 -17.58 -7.34
C ASN A 37 10.08 -16.33 -6.52
N ASP A 38 9.72 -16.33 -5.24
CA ASP A 38 10.01 -15.27 -4.26
C ASP A 38 9.44 -13.87 -4.60
N ARG A 39 8.42 -13.76 -5.47
CA ARG A 39 7.83 -12.48 -5.88
C ARG A 39 6.36 -12.37 -5.47
N GLY A 40 6.03 -11.39 -4.62
CA GLY A 40 4.67 -11.14 -4.13
C GLY A 40 3.98 -12.45 -3.74
N VAL A 41 4.62 -13.23 -2.88
CA VAL A 41 4.35 -14.67 -2.71
C VAL A 41 2.90 -14.87 -2.27
N LEU A 42 2.47 -14.11 -1.28
CA LEU A 42 1.13 -14.15 -0.72
C LEU A 42 0.13 -13.46 -1.63
N GLU A 43 0.44 -12.29 -2.17
CA GLU A 43 -0.48 -11.53 -3.03
C GLU A 43 -0.81 -12.28 -4.32
N ASN A 44 0.17 -12.99 -4.91
CA ASN A 44 -0.07 -13.91 -6.02
C ASN A 44 -0.87 -15.15 -5.59
N HIS A 45 -0.70 -15.63 -4.36
CA HIS A 45 -1.49 -16.73 -3.82
C HIS A 45 -2.95 -16.34 -3.68
N HIS A 46 -3.23 -15.24 -2.98
CA HIS A 46 -4.58 -14.72 -2.70
C HIS A 46 -5.42 -14.64 -3.98
N VAL A 47 -4.90 -13.95 -4.99
CA VAL A 47 -5.64 -13.78 -6.26
C VAL A 47 -5.73 -15.08 -7.05
N SER A 48 -4.67 -15.89 -7.11
CA SER A 48 -4.67 -17.17 -7.85
C SER A 48 -5.64 -18.18 -7.26
N ALA A 49 -5.67 -18.32 -5.93
CA ALA A 49 -6.52 -19.26 -5.22
C ALA A 49 -8.00 -18.92 -5.40
N VAL A 50 -8.37 -17.64 -5.26
CA VAL A 50 -9.76 -17.19 -5.44
C VAL A 50 -10.26 -17.41 -6.87
N PHE A 51 -9.46 -17.07 -7.87
CA PHE A 51 -9.87 -17.31 -9.26
C PHE A 51 -9.90 -18.80 -9.64
N ARG A 52 -9.11 -19.64 -8.97
CA ARG A 52 -9.19 -21.09 -9.10
C ARG A 52 -10.47 -21.63 -8.47
N LEU A 53 -10.83 -21.15 -7.28
CA LEU A 53 -12.09 -21.49 -6.62
C LEU A 53 -13.29 -21.15 -7.51
N MET A 54 -13.28 -20.00 -8.17
CA MET A 54 -14.33 -19.59 -9.11
C MET A 54 -14.37 -20.41 -10.42
N GLN A 55 -13.46 -21.36 -10.65
CA GLN A 55 -13.62 -22.34 -11.74
C GLN A 55 -14.69 -23.39 -11.43
N GLU A 56 -15.04 -23.56 -10.15
CA GLU A 56 -16.14 -24.41 -9.72
C GLU A 56 -17.47 -23.66 -9.94
N GLU A 57 -18.44 -24.32 -10.58
CA GLU A 57 -19.70 -23.71 -11.01
C GLU A 57 -20.48 -23.11 -9.82
N GLU A 58 -20.38 -23.71 -8.63
CA GLU A 58 -21.02 -23.24 -7.40
C GLU A 58 -20.48 -21.88 -6.91
N PHE A 59 -19.20 -21.59 -7.17
CA PHE A 59 -18.54 -20.36 -6.71
C PHE A 59 -18.33 -19.32 -7.83
N SER A 60 -18.77 -19.62 -9.06
CA SER A 60 -18.58 -18.74 -10.20
C SER A 60 -19.58 -17.57 -10.20
N ILE A 61 -19.27 -16.52 -9.43
CA ILE A 61 -20.10 -15.30 -9.36
C ILE A 61 -19.98 -14.39 -10.59
N LEU A 62 -19.08 -14.71 -11.52
CA LEU A 62 -18.73 -13.90 -12.69
C LEU A 62 -19.39 -14.39 -14.00
N THR A 63 -20.31 -15.36 -13.93
CA THR A 63 -20.97 -15.96 -15.12
C THR A 63 -21.75 -14.97 -15.97
N GLY A 64 -22.20 -13.85 -15.40
CA GLY A 64 -22.92 -12.79 -16.12
C GLY A 64 -22.04 -11.84 -16.92
N LEU A 65 -20.70 -11.97 -16.87
CA LEU A 65 -19.78 -11.11 -17.60
C LEU A 65 -19.50 -11.64 -19.00
N GLU A 66 -19.47 -10.74 -19.98
CA GLU A 66 -18.94 -11.05 -21.31
C GLU A 66 -17.42 -11.29 -21.24
N ALA A 67 -16.85 -11.96 -22.26
CA ALA A 67 -15.44 -12.35 -22.25
C ALA A 67 -14.48 -11.17 -22.09
N ASP A 68 -14.74 -10.04 -22.76
CA ASP A 68 -13.92 -8.83 -22.66
C ASP A 68 -14.06 -8.17 -21.29
N GLN A 69 -15.28 -8.15 -20.73
CA GLN A 69 -15.55 -7.63 -19.38
C GLN A 69 -14.85 -8.47 -18.31
N TYR A 70 -14.90 -9.80 -18.42
CA TYR A 70 -14.19 -10.71 -17.52
C TYR A 70 -12.68 -10.46 -17.56
N LYS A 71 -12.12 -10.28 -18.77
CA LYS A 71 -10.69 -10.00 -18.94
C LYS A 71 -10.28 -8.68 -18.30
N GLU A 72 -11.04 -7.61 -18.52
CA GLU A 72 -10.79 -6.29 -17.90
C GLU A 72 -10.92 -6.38 -16.37
N PHE A 73 -12.02 -6.97 -15.89
CA PHE A 73 -12.27 -7.16 -14.45
C PHE A 73 -11.13 -7.94 -13.78
N ARG A 74 -10.75 -9.08 -14.36
CA ARG A 74 -9.69 -9.93 -13.83
C ARG A 74 -8.35 -9.18 -13.77
N GLN A 75 -8.02 -8.43 -14.82
CA GLN A 75 -6.77 -7.66 -14.84
C GLN A 75 -6.76 -6.58 -13.75
N LEU A 76 -7.86 -5.83 -13.60
CA LEU A 76 -7.99 -4.83 -12.54
C LEU A 76 -7.83 -5.44 -11.15
N VAL A 77 -8.51 -6.56 -10.87
CA VAL A 77 -8.42 -7.25 -9.57
C VAL A 77 -6.99 -7.72 -9.29
N ILE A 78 -6.32 -8.32 -10.28
CA ILE A 78 -4.91 -8.75 -10.15
C ILE A 78 -4.02 -7.55 -9.81
N ASP A 79 -4.15 -6.45 -10.54
CA ASP A 79 -3.32 -5.27 -10.32
C ASP A 79 -3.57 -4.62 -8.95
N MET A 80 -4.82 -4.64 -8.44
CA MET A 80 -5.13 -4.12 -7.11
C MET A 80 -4.59 -5.01 -5.98
N VAL A 81 -4.81 -6.33 -6.05
CA VAL A 81 -4.33 -7.26 -5.01
C VAL A 81 -2.81 -7.30 -4.99
N LEU A 82 -2.14 -7.33 -6.14
CA LEU A 82 -0.66 -7.28 -6.15
C LEU A 82 -0.09 -5.95 -5.61
N CYS A 83 -0.89 -4.88 -5.58
CA CYS A 83 -0.46 -3.61 -5.01
C CYS A 83 -0.60 -3.54 -3.48
N THR A 84 -1.20 -4.53 -2.79
CA THR A 84 -1.20 -4.57 -1.32
C THR A 84 0.13 -5.03 -0.73
N ASP A 85 1.04 -5.58 -1.56
CA ASP A 85 2.39 -5.93 -1.14
C ASP A 85 3.14 -4.70 -0.61
N MET A 86 3.40 -4.67 0.69
CA MET A 86 4.07 -3.58 1.38
C MET A 86 5.50 -3.32 0.88
N SER A 87 6.15 -4.27 0.19
CA SER A 87 7.44 -4.04 -0.46
C SER A 87 7.36 -3.03 -1.61
N LEU A 88 6.16 -2.81 -2.18
CA LEU A 88 5.91 -1.85 -3.25
C LEU A 88 5.46 -0.48 -2.73
N HIS A 89 5.12 -0.36 -1.44
CA HIS A 89 4.51 0.82 -0.83
C HIS A 89 5.17 2.14 -1.26
N PHE A 90 6.47 2.32 -0.98
CA PHE A 90 7.15 3.59 -1.26
C PHE A 90 7.23 3.91 -2.75
N GLN A 91 7.38 2.89 -3.60
CA GLN A 91 7.38 3.07 -5.05
C GLN A 91 6.00 3.51 -5.54
N GLN A 92 4.92 2.93 -5.02
CA GLN A 92 3.55 3.32 -5.37
C GLN A 92 3.26 4.77 -4.97
N ILE A 93 3.57 5.14 -3.72
CA ILE A 93 3.38 6.52 -3.22
C ILE A 93 4.17 7.52 -4.06
N LYS A 94 5.44 7.22 -4.36
CA LYS A 94 6.28 8.08 -5.21
C LYS A 94 5.70 8.24 -6.62
N ASN A 95 5.32 7.14 -7.26
CA ASN A 95 4.77 7.16 -8.60
C ASN A 95 3.46 7.96 -8.67
N MET A 96 2.59 7.82 -7.65
CA MET A 96 1.36 8.58 -7.59
C MET A 96 1.62 10.08 -7.41
N LYS A 97 2.53 10.48 -6.52
CA LYS A 97 2.95 11.89 -6.40
C LYS A 97 3.42 12.46 -7.74
N THR A 98 4.21 11.70 -8.50
CA THR A 98 4.63 12.11 -9.85
C THR A 98 3.45 12.26 -10.80
N MET A 99 2.51 11.31 -10.85
CA MET A 99 1.32 11.39 -11.70
C MET A 99 0.42 12.59 -11.35
N ILE A 100 0.26 12.90 -10.06
CA ILE A 100 -0.54 14.06 -9.62
C ILE A 100 0.10 15.38 -10.10
N SER A 101 1.43 15.46 -10.11
CA SER A 101 2.16 16.66 -10.55
C SER A 101 2.14 16.88 -12.08
N MET A 102 1.71 15.88 -12.83
CA MET A 102 1.69 15.88 -14.28
C MET A 102 0.34 16.39 -14.84
N PRO A 103 0.34 17.05 -16.01
CA PRO A 103 -0.89 17.53 -16.64
C PRO A 103 -1.79 16.39 -17.13
N GLU A 104 -1.21 15.22 -17.41
CA GLU A 104 -1.93 14.01 -17.81
C GLU A 104 -2.95 13.55 -16.75
N SER A 105 -3.99 12.85 -17.20
CA SER A 105 -4.93 12.21 -16.28
C SER A 105 -4.24 11.13 -15.46
N VAL A 106 -4.59 11.04 -14.17
CA VAL A 106 -4.16 9.94 -13.30
C VAL A 106 -4.63 8.62 -13.89
N ASP A 107 -3.73 7.63 -13.94
CA ASP A 107 -4.07 6.29 -14.43
C ASP A 107 -5.12 5.64 -13.53
N LYS A 108 -6.22 5.16 -14.14
CA LYS A 108 -7.35 4.56 -13.44
C LYS A 108 -6.90 3.39 -12.55
N THR A 109 -6.12 2.47 -13.10
CA THR A 109 -5.70 1.27 -12.37
C THR A 109 -4.84 1.64 -11.17
N LYS A 110 -3.88 2.57 -11.32
CA LYS A 110 -3.05 3.05 -10.21
C LYS A 110 -3.86 3.78 -9.14
N ALA A 111 -4.89 4.54 -9.53
CA ALA A 111 -5.78 5.18 -8.57
C ALA A 111 -6.57 4.16 -7.75
N LEU A 112 -7.15 3.15 -8.41
CA LEU A 112 -7.90 2.08 -7.73
C LEU A 112 -6.99 1.22 -6.83
N SER A 113 -5.78 0.89 -7.28
CA SER A 113 -4.79 0.20 -6.45
C SER A 113 -4.42 0.99 -5.19
N LEU A 114 -4.23 2.31 -5.29
CA LEU A 114 -3.95 3.14 -4.12
C LEU A 114 -5.14 3.18 -3.15
N ILE A 115 -6.37 3.21 -3.66
CA ILE A 115 -7.57 3.17 -2.81
C ILE A 115 -7.61 1.86 -2.00
N VAL A 116 -7.38 0.72 -2.65
CA VAL A 116 -7.36 -0.59 -1.95
C VAL A 116 -6.22 -0.64 -0.94
N HIS A 117 -5.01 -0.20 -1.32
CA HIS A 117 -3.85 -0.17 -0.43
C HIS A 117 -4.08 0.70 0.82
N CYS A 118 -4.63 1.91 0.64
CA CYS A 118 -4.96 2.77 1.78
C CYS A 118 -6.06 2.18 2.66
N ALA A 119 -7.04 1.47 2.08
CA ALA A 119 -8.11 0.81 2.82
C ALA A 119 -7.57 -0.35 3.67
N ASP A 120 -6.62 -1.11 3.14
CA ASP A 120 -5.93 -2.22 3.81
C ASP A 120 -5.21 -1.73 5.08
N ILE A 121 -4.40 -0.69 4.98
CA ILE A 121 -3.65 -0.13 6.13
C ILE A 121 -4.45 0.87 6.99
N SER A 122 -5.79 0.88 6.89
CA SER A 122 -6.62 1.98 7.43
C SER A 122 -6.99 1.88 8.91
N HIS A 123 -6.58 0.84 9.66
CA HIS A 123 -7.01 0.73 11.06
C HIS A 123 -6.61 1.93 11.95
N PRO A 124 -5.49 2.66 11.74
CA PRO A 124 -5.18 3.88 12.50
C PRO A 124 -6.05 5.08 12.16
N ALA A 125 -6.83 4.99 11.07
CA ALA A 125 -7.81 5.97 10.64
C ALA A 125 -9.18 5.84 11.34
N LYS A 126 -9.33 4.86 12.23
CA LYS A 126 -10.58 4.55 12.91
C LYS A 126 -10.61 5.17 14.30
N GLU A 127 -11.77 5.11 14.95
CA GLU A 127 -11.90 5.37 16.37
C GLU A 127 -10.86 4.59 17.19
N TRP A 128 -10.31 5.24 18.23
CA TRP A 128 -9.20 4.70 19.04
C TRP A 128 -9.41 3.24 19.46
N SER A 129 -10.58 2.92 20.01
CA SER A 129 -10.89 1.55 20.47
C SER A 129 -10.76 0.48 19.37
N LEU A 130 -11.04 0.83 18.12
CA LEU A 130 -10.92 -0.09 16.99
C LEU A 130 -9.46 -0.16 16.53
N HIS A 131 -8.77 0.98 16.45
CA HIS A 131 -7.34 1.02 16.13
C HIS A 131 -6.53 0.16 17.10
N GLU A 132 -6.70 0.37 18.41
CA GLU A 132 -6.03 -0.35 19.49
C GLU A 132 -6.24 -1.86 19.37
N GLN A 133 -7.50 -2.30 19.19
CA GLN A 133 -7.82 -3.70 19.03
C GLN A 133 -7.11 -4.34 17.82
N TRP A 134 -7.10 -3.67 16.66
CA TRP A 134 -6.41 -4.19 15.47
C TRP A 134 -4.89 -4.20 15.64
N SER A 135 -4.32 -3.18 16.28
CA SER A 135 -2.88 -3.13 16.58
C SER A 135 -2.46 -4.29 17.47
N ASP A 136 -3.25 -4.65 18.48
CA ASP A 136 -2.97 -5.80 19.35
C ASP A 136 -3.04 -7.13 18.60
N ILE A 137 -4.06 -7.31 17.75
CA ILE A 137 -4.23 -8.52 16.92
C ILE A 137 -3.05 -8.70 15.97
N LEU A 138 -2.67 -7.62 15.25
CA LEU A 138 -1.55 -7.64 14.31
C LEU A 138 -0.21 -7.90 15.03
N CYS A 139 0.02 -7.25 16.17
CA CYS A 139 1.25 -7.47 16.94
C CYS A 139 1.37 -8.92 17.42
N GLU A 140 0.29 -9.53 17.90
CA GLU A 140 0.30 -10.94 18.29
C GLU A 140 0.57 -11.87 17.09
N GLU A 141 0.10 -11.54 15.88
CA GLU A 141 0.45 -12.28 14.67
C GLU A 141 1.95 -12.21 14.36
N PHE A 142 2.54 -11.01 14.37
CA PHE A 142 4.00 -10.84 14.20
C PHE A 142 4.80 -11.57 15.28
N PHE A 143 4.33 -11.56 16.53
CA PHE A 143 5.00 -12.27 17.61
C PHE A 143 4.97 -13.79 17.42
N ARG A 144 3.87 -14.35 16.89
CA ARG A 144 3.83 -15.77 16.53
C ARG A 144 4.80 -16.11 15.41
N GLN A 145 4.96 -15.23 14.42
CA GLN A 145 6.00 -15.40 13.40
C GLN A 145 7.40 -15.42 14.05
N GLY A 146 7.71 -14.44 14.91
CA GLY A 146 9.03 -14.36 15.56
C GLY A 146 9.34 -15.54 16.48
N ASP A 147 8.32 -16.09 17.15
CA ASP A 147 8.47 -17.33 17.91
C ASP A 147 8.83 -18.51 17.00
N ARG A 148 8.17 -18.62 15.85
CA ARG A 148 8.45 -19.66 14.86
C ARG A 148 9.83 -19.48 14.21
N GLU A 149 10.25 -18.25 13.91
CA GLU A 149 11.60 -17.94 13.42
C GLU A 149 12.65 -18.41 14.45
N ARG A 150 12.43 -18.14 15.73
CA ARG A 150 13.30 -18.61 16.82
C ARG A 150 13.37 -20.14 16.89
N GLU A 151 12.24 -20.83 16.80
CA GLU A 151 12.18 -22.31 16.79
C GLU A 151 12.94 -22.91 15.59
N LEU A 152 12.88 -22.24 14.44
CA LEU A 152 13.57 -22.65 13.22
C LEU A 152 15.04 -22.21 13.17
N ASN A 153 15.55 -21.55 14.21
CA ASN A 153 16.88 -20.94 14.26
C ASN A 153 17.13 -19.92 13.11
N LEU A 154 16.09 -19.19 12.72
CA LEU A 154 16.17 -18.08 11.79
C LEU A 154 16.41 -16.76 12.56
N PRO A 155 17.01 -15.74 11.92
CA PRO A 155 16.98 -14.38 12.45
C PRO A 155 15.52 -13.94 12.64
N ILE A 156 15.20 -13.37 13.81
CA ILE A 156 13.85 -12.87 14.08
C ILE A 156 13.66 -11.58 13.28
N SER A 157 12.57 -11.52 12.53
CA SER A 157 12.20 -10.37 11.72
C SER A 157 11.95 -9.13 12.59
N PRO A 158 12.18 -7.92 12.06
CA PRO A 158 11.82 -6.70 12.76
C PRO A 158 10.35 -6.73 13.19
N LEU A 159 10.07 -6.13 14.35
CA LEU A 159 8.74 -6.10 14.97
C LEU A 159 8.15 -7.46 15.39
N CYS A 160 8.85 -8.58 15.14
CA CYS A 160 8.36 -9.92 15.46
C CYS A 160 8.85 -10.45 16.82
N ASP A 161 9.78 -9.78 17.52
CA ASP A 161 10.23 -10.22 18.84
C ASP A 161 9.44 -9.57 19.98
N ARG A 162 8.50 -10.35 20.55
CA ARG A 162 7.65 -9.94 21.69
C ARG A 162 8.41 -9.47 22.94
N ASN A 163 9.72 -9.76 23.04
CA ASN A 163 10.54 -9.36 24.19
C ASN A 163 11.19 -7.98 24.04
N THR A 164 11.21 -7.43 22.83
CA THR A 164 11.95 -6.20 22.51
C THR A 164 11.08 -5.11 21.91
N VAL A 165 9.97 -5.49 21.26
CA VAL A 165 9.05 -4.54 20.63
C VAL A 165 8.28 -3.74 21.67
N VAL A 166 8.30 -2.42 21.51
CA VAL A 166 7.44 -1.51 22.27
C VAL A 166 6.29 -1.08 21.36
N VAL A 167 5.13 -1.72 21.55
CA VAL A 167 3.99 -1.61 20.61
C VAL A 167 3.56 -0.16 20.36
N PRO A 168 3.35 0.70 21.37
CA PRO A 168 2.94 2.09 21.12
C PRO A 168 3.92 2.87 20.22
N GLN A 169 5.23 2.73 20.44
CA GLN A 169 6.26 3.39 19.63
C GLN A 169 6.27 2.86 18.20
N SER A 170 6.03 1.56 18.00
CA SER A 170 5.91 0.99 16.65
C SER A 170 4.71 1.56 15.90
N GLN A 171 3.58 1.77 16.57
CA GLN A 171 2.37 2.33 15.96
C GLN A 171 2.55 3.82 15.63
N ILE A 172 3.21 4.61 16.48
CA ILE A 172 3.57 6.00 16.16
C ILE A 172 4.40 6.04 14.87
N GLY A 173 5.45 5.21 14.78
CA GLY A 173 6.26 5.15 13.56
C GLY A 173 5.46 4.73 12.32
N PHE A 174 4.57 3.74 12.46
CA PHE A 174 3.71 3.31 11.35
C PHE A 174 2.77 4.44 10.89
N ILE A 175 2.18 5.19 11.82
CA ILE A 175 1.31 6.32 11.50
C ILE A 175 2.09 7.42 10.76
N ASP A 176 3.19 7.90 11.35
CA ASP A 176 3.96 9.04 10.84
C ASP A 176 4.61 8.77 9.47
N PHE A 177 5.09 7.54 9.26
CA PHE A 177 5.92 7.22 8.09
C PHE A 177 5.19 6.45 6.98
N ILE A 178 4.07 5.78 7.29
CA ILE A 178 3.35 4.93 6.33
C ILE A 178 1.93 5.47 6.11
N VAL A 179 1.13 5.57 7.17
CA VAL A 179 -0.30 5.88 7.04
C VAL A 179 -0.53 7.33 6.64
N GLU A 180 0.02 8.28 7.38
CA GLU A 180 -0.19 9.71 7.09
C GLU A 180 0.25 10.08 5.66
N PRO A 181 1.47 9.74 5.18
CA PRO A 181 1.88 10.05 3.82
C PRO A 181 1.00 9.40 2.75
N SER A 182 0.47 8.19 3.01
CA SER A 182 -0.41 7.50 2.08
C SER A 182 -1.76 8.20 1.95
N PHE A 183 -2.34 8.59 3.09
CA PHE A 183 -3.62 9.28 3.14
C PHE A 183 -3.52 10.70 2.56
N GLN A 184 -2.40 11.40 2.76
CA GLN A 184 -2.12 12.67 2.08
C GLN A 184 -2.14 12.51 0.55
N VAL A 185 -1.40 11.53 0.01
CA VAL A 185 -1.38 11.27 -1.44
C VAL A 185 -2.74 10.82 -1.97
N LEU A 186 -3.48 10.03 -1.21
CA LEU A 186 -4.85 9.67 -1.55
C LEU A 186 -5.74 10.91 -1.65
N GLY A 187 -5.65 11.83 -0.69
CA GLY A 187 -6.36 13.11 -0.71
C GLY A 187 -6.03 13.95 -1.95
N ASP A 188 -4.74 14.16 -2.22
CA ASP A 188 -4.25 14.90 -3.39
C ASP A 188 -4.72 14.26 -4.71
N MET A 189 -4.69 12.93 -4.79
CA MET A 189 -5.16 12.18 -5.95
C MET A 189 -6.66 12.39 -6.18
N ILE A 190 -7.47 12.31 -5.12
CA ILE A 190 -8.91 12.52 -5.20
C ILE A 190 -9.21 13.95 -5.64
N GLU A 191 -8.55 14.95 -5.06
CA GLU A 191 -8.70 16.35 -5.47
C GLU A 191 -8.33 16.54 -6.95
N ARG A 192 -7.24 15.92 -7.41
CA ARG A 192 -6.79 15.98 -8.80
C ARG A 192 -7.76 15.33 -9.80
N ILE A 193 -8.48 14.29 -9.39
CA ILE A 193 -9.50 13.62 -10.20
C ILE A 193 -10.80 14.43 -10.24
N VAL A 194 -11.22 14.98 -9.09
CA VAL A 194 -12.45 15.78 -8.97
C VAL A 194 -12.31 17.16 -9.62
N ASN A 195 -11.14 17.77 -9.48
CA ASN A 195 -10.79 19.10 -10.01
C ASN A 195 -9.63 19.00 -11.02
N PRO A 196 -9.87 18.48 -12.24
CA PRO A 196 -8.82 18.39 -13.24
C PRO A 196 -8.30 19.80 -13.60
N PRO A 197 -6.97 19.98 -13.82
CA PRO A 197 -6.42 21.24 -14.25
C PRO A 197 -7.14 21.69 -15.52
N GLN A 198 -7.64 22.92 -15.52
CA GLN A 198 -8.12 23.55 -16.73
C GLN A 198 -6.94 23.61 -17.69
N THR A 199 -6.98 22.88 -18.80
CA THR A 199 -6.09 23.17 -19.93
C THR A 199 -6.40 24.60 -20.35
N GLU A 200 -5.52 25.55 -20.03
CA GLU A 200 -5.62 26.89 -20.60
C GLU A 200 -5.78 26.72 -22.11
N GLY A 201 -6.90 27.20 -22.62
CA GLY A 201 -7.23 27.10 -24.02
C GLY A 201 -6.06 27.65 -24.83
N VAL A 202 -5.47 26.80 -25.65
CA VAL A 202 -4.67 27.25 -26.78
C VAL A 202 -5.59 28.20 -27.56
N LEU A 203 -5.35 29.51 -27.40
CA LEU A 203 -5.97 30.53 -28.24
C LEU A 203 -5.81 30.07 -29.69
N PRO A 204 -6.84 30.19 -30.55
CA PRO A 204 -6.70 29.82 -31.95
C PRO A 204 -5.53 30.58 -32.53
N THR A 205 -4.43 29.89 -32.84
CA THR A 205 -3.30 30.49 -33.53
C THR A 205 -3.81 30.92 -34.90
N ASP A 206 -3.79 32.23 -35.12
CA ASP A 206 -4.08 32.92 -36.37
C ASP A 206 -3.44 32.18 -37.56
N PRO A 207 -4.16 31.89 -38.68
CA PRO A 207 -3.64 31.10 -39.81
C PRO A 207 -2.45 31.73 -40.57
N THR A 208 -1.94 32.87 -40.13
CA THR A 208 -0.88 33.64 -40.79
C THR A 208 0.41 33.66 -39.98
N SER A 209 1.11 32.53 -39.91
CA SER A 209 2.55 32.50 -39.60
C SER A 209 3.25 31.32 -40.28
N PRO A 210 4.49 31.49 -40.80
CA PRO A 210 5.10 30.52 -41.72
C PRO A 210 5.59 29.28 -40.98
N LYS A 211 5.32 28.09 -41.54
CA LYS A 211 5.83 26.80 -41.04
C LYS A 211 7.36 26.79 -40.97
N PRO A 212 7.98 26.34 -39.86
CA PRO A 212 9.40 26.01 -39.86
C PRO A 212 9.65 24.70 -40.61
N LYS A 213 10.78 24.65 -41.31
CA LYS A 213 11.24 23.53 -42.14
C LYS A 213 11.60 22.32 -41.27
N SER A 214 11.22 21.13 -41.74
CA SER A 214 11.64 19.83 -41.22
C SER A 214 13.12 19.58 -41.49
N PRO A 215 13.90 19.07 -40.52
CA PRO A 215 15.10 18.29 -40.78
C PRO A 215 14.77 16.80 -40.89
N ASP A 216 15.58 16.14 -41.69
CA ASP A 216 15.42 14.82 -42.27
C ASP A 216 15.51 13.65 -41.28
N GLN A 217 15.08 12.49 -41.80
CA GLN A 217 15.09 11.16 -41.24
C GLN A 217 16.51 10.68 -40.87
N GLU A 218 16.62 9.98 -39.74
CA GLU A 218 17.52 8.83 -39.63
C GLU A 218 16.89 7.77 -38.71
N THR A 219 16.96 6.53 -39.20
CA THR A 219 16.32 5.32 -38.71
C THR A 219 17.27 4.43 -37.90
N GLU A 220 16.67 3.47 -37.17
CA GLU A 220 17.22 2.21 -36.63
C GLU A 220 17.66 2.24 -35.15
N ARG A 221 16.86 1.64 -34.25
CA ARG A 221 16.88 0.22 -33.81
C ARG A 221 18.22 -0.18 -33.16
N ASP A 222 18.20 -0.39 -31.84
CA ASP A 222 18.66 -1.67 -31.32
C ASP A 222 18.09 -2.04 -29.95
N SER A 223 18.23 -3.33 -29.67
CA SER A 223 17.49 -4.18 -28.75
C SER A 223 18.34 -4.63 -27.54
N HIS A 224 17.67 -5.04 -26.46
CA HIS A 224 18.15 -5.84 -25.32
C HIS A 224 19.34 -5.35 -24.47
N HIS A 225 19.12 -5.11 -23.17
CA HIS A 225 19.59 -6.06 -22.15
C HIS A 225 18.95 -5.84 -20.77
N CYS A 226 18.57 -6.98 -20.16
CA CYS A 226 18.20 -7.19 -18.76
C CYS A 226 19.46 -7.13 -17.88
N ALA A 227 19.42 -6.42 -16.74
CA ALA A 227 20.14 -6.73 -15.48
C ALA A 227 20.42 -5.48 -14.63
N THR A 228 19.42 -4.92 -13.93
CA THR A 228 19.69 -3.95 -12.84
C THR A 228 18.66 -3.94 -11.68
N ASP A 229 17.75 -4.91 -11.60
CA ASP A 229 16.57 -4.80 -10.69
C ASP A 229 16.71 -5.57 -9.35
N GLN A 230 17.90 -6.09 -9.02
CA GLN A 230 18.12 -6.85 -7.78
C GLN A 230 18.84 -6.07 -6.67
N ASN A 231 19.59 -5.01 -7.02
CA ASN A 231 20.29 -4.20 -6.01
C ASN A 231 19.37 -3.13 -5.37
N GLU A 232 18.41 -2.59 -6.11
CA GLU A 232 17.49 -1.56 -5.59
C GLU A 232 16.47 -2.14 -4.58
N ARG A 233 16.09 -3.42 -4.73
CA ARG A 233 15.19 -4.11 -3.78
C ARG A 233 15.84 -4.42 -2.42
N LYS A 234 17.15 -4.63 -2.38
CA LYS A 234 17.88 -4.87 -1.12
C LYS A 234 18.06 -3.59 -0.30
N GLU A 235 18.34 -2.46 -0.95
CA GLU A 235 18.47 -1.17 -0.27
C GLU A 235 17.15 -0.66 0.35
N SER A 236 16.01 -0.97 -0.25
CA SER A 236 14.70 -0.56 0.30
C SER A 236 14.26 -1.40 1.50
N ALA A 237 14.64 -2.69 1.57
CA ALA A 237 14.28 -3.57 2.68
C ALA A 237 15.21 -3.38 3.89
N GLU A 238 16.52 -3.20 3.68
CA GLU A 238 17.50 -3.04 4.78
C GLU A 238 17.42 -1.67 5.47
N LYS A 239 16.89 -0.64 4.81
CA LYS A 239 16.86 0.73 5.37
C LYS A 239 15.74 0.98 6.39
N TYR A 240 14.70 0.16 6.40
CA TYR A 240 13.51 0.40 7.24
C TYR A 240 13.09 -0.81 8.09
N CYS A 241 13.84 -1.91 8.04
CA CYS A 241 14.02 -2.75 9.23
C CYS A 241 14.60 -1.83 10.32
N LEU A 242 13.77 -1.39 11.27
CA LEU A 242 14.17 -0.44 12.32
C LEU A 242 15.30 -1.04 13.17
N ASP A 243 16.55 -0.75 12.79
CA ASP A 243 17.70 -0.90 13.67
C ASP A 243 17.60 0.15 14.79
N PRO A 244 17.88 -0.21 16.06
CA PRO A 244 17.83 0.72 17.18
C PRO A 244 19.04 1.66 17.14
N VAL A 245 19.03 2.66 16.26
CA VAL A 245 20.08 3.69 16.22
C VAL A 245 19.74 4.80 17.20
N ASN A 246 20.34 4.67 18.39
CA ASN A 246 20.86 5.75 19.25
C ASN A 246 20.27 7.15 19.01
N VAL A 247 19.04 7.35 19.48
CA VAL A 247 18.39 8.66 19.53
C VAL A 247 19.13 9.50 20.57
N LYS A 248 19.74 10.62 20.14
CA LYS A 248 20.24 11.64 21.06
C LYS A 248 19.14 11.96 22.09
N PRO A 249 19.44 12.03 23.39
CA PRO A 249 18.41 12.19 24.41
C PRO A 249 17.58 13.43 24.10
N ASN A 250 16.27 13.23 24.03
CA ASN A 250 15.28 14.29 23.95
C ASN A 250 15.55 15.28 25.12
N PRO A 251 15.67 16.60 24.89
CA PRO A 251 15.86 17.59 25.95
C PRO A 251 14.70 17.64 26.97
N TYR A 252 13.62 16.88 26.75
CA TYR A 252 12.51 16.70 27.70
C TYR A 252 12.59 15.42 28.56
N SER A 253 13.71 14.69 28.53
CA SER A 253 13.84 13.36 29.17
C SER A 253 13.96 13.32 30.70
N ASN A 254 13.78 14.44 31.41
CA ASN A 254 14.05 14.50 32.87
C ASN A 254 12.85 14.68 33.80
N ASP A 255 11.60 14.53 33.34
CA ASP A 255 10.41 14.76 34.22
C ASP A 255 9.42 13.59 34.32
N PHE A 256 9.86 12.34 34.09
CA PHE A 256 9.02 11.16 34.39
C PHE A 256 9.74 10.14 35.28
N ALA A 257 10.27 10.60 36.41
CA ALA A 257 10.54 9.75 37.56
C ALA A 257 9.29 9.71 38.47
N ALA A 258 8.49 8.67 38.28
CA ALA A 258 7.52 8.07 39.21
C ALA A 258 6.65 8.99 40.11
N LYS A 259 5.35 9.08 39.80
CA LYS A 259 4.26 8.93 40.78
C LYS A 259 3.08 8.17 40.17
N PRO A 260 2.44 7.23 40.90
CA PRO A 260 1.26 6.55 40.42
C PRO A 260 0.07 7.47 40.65
N ASN A 261 -0.43 8.12 39.60
CA ASN A 261 -1.70 8.84 39.66
C ASN A 261 -2.57 8.36 38.50
N ASN A 262 -3.71 7.78 38.86
CA ASN A 262 -4.84 7.53 37.99
C ASN A 262 -5.26 8.85 37.33
N ASP A 263 -4.93 9.04 36.05
CA ASP A 263 -5.58 10.04 35.21
C ASP A 263 -5.42 9.62 33.74
N ASP A 264 -6.47 9.01 33.20
CA ASP A 264 -6.64 8.59 31.79
C ASP A 264 -6.77 9.79 30.82
N SER A 265 -6.24 10.96 31.17
CA SER A 265 -6.47 12.22 30.46
C SER A 265 -5.33 12.68 29.57
N ILE A 266 -4.16 12.03 29.63
CA ILE A 266 -2.95 12.45 28.89
C ILE A 266 -2.83 11.77 27.52
N THR A 267 -3.55 10.68 27.25
CA THR A 267 -3.55 10.02 25.93
C THR A 267 -4.52 10.67 24.93
N ALA A 268 -5.57 11.36 25.38
CA ALA A 268 -6.60 11.90 24.48
C ALA A 268 -6.18 13.18 23.73
N SER A 269 -5.21 13.95 24.23
CA SER A 269 -4.87 15.26 23.66
C SER A 269 -3.98 15.20 22.42
N HIS A 270 -3.27 14.09 22.17
CA HIS A 270 -2.53 13.86 20.92
C HIS A 270 -3.38 13.21 19.82
N PHE A 271 -4.58 12.72 20.11
CA PHE A 271 -5.46 12.09 19.12
C PHE A 271 -6.39 13.07 18.40
N ASN A 272 -6.59 14.27 18.94
CA ASN A 272 -7.46 15.28 18.33
C ASN A 272 -6.83 16.06 17.17
N GLU A 273 -5.52 15.90 16.91
CA GLU A 273 -4.85 16.50 15.73
C GLU A 273 -4.76 15.55 14.52
N VAL A 274 -5.33 14.34 14.60
CA VAL A 274 -5.49 13.44 13.44
C VAL A 274 -6.77 13.81 12.63
N SER A 275 -7.01 15.10 12.43
CA SER A 275 -8.18 15.61 11.67
C SER A 275 -8.13 15.23 10.19
N VAL A 276 -6.92 15.07 9.63
CA VAL A 276 -6.70 14.77 8.20
C VAL A 276 -7.32 13.41 7.81
N VAL A 277 -7.32 12.46 8.74
CA VAL A 277 -7.76 11.09 8.46
C VAL A 277 -9.29 10.96 8.54
N THR A 278 -9.92 11.70 9.44
CA THR A 278 -11.40 11.81 9.54
C THR A 278 -11.98 12.57 8.34
N ASP A 279 -11.26 13.55 7.81
CA ASP A 279 -11.69 14.31 6.62
C ASP A 279 -11.68 13.44 5.34
N ILE A 280 -10.76 12.48 5.22
CA ILE A 280 -10.72 11.54 4.10
C ILE A 280 -11.89 10.56 4.12
N TYR A 281 -12.34 10.11 5.30
CA TYR A 281 -13.55 9.29 5.45
C TYR A 281 -14.82 9.99 4.93
N THR A 282 -14.91 11.31 5.10
CA THR A 282 -16.04 12.11 4.61
C THR A 282 -16.02 12.21 3.08
N ASN A 283 -14.84 12.26 2.47
CA ASN A 283 -14.66 12.43 1.02
C ASN A 283 -14.84 11.12 0.22
N LEU A 284 -14.57 9.94 0.79
CA LEU A 284 -14.83 8.65 0.11
C LEU A 284 -16.31 8.42 -0.24
N ARG A 285 -17.25 9.04 0.51
CA ARG A 285 -18.69 8.92 0.24
C ARG A 285 -19.13 9.58 -1.07
N VAL A 286 -18.36 10.55 -1.56
CA VAL A 286 -18.62 11.27 -2.82
C VAL A 286 -18.23 10.42 -4.04
N LEU A 287 -17.16 9.62 -3.94
CA LEU A 287 -16.64 8.78 -5.03
C LEU A 287 -17.54 7.59 -5.38
N VAL A 288 -18.31 7.06 -4.43
CA VAL A 288 -19.21 5.92 -4.68
C VAL A 288 -20.61 6.36 -5.12
N SER A 289 -20.88 7.67 -5.08
CA SER A 289 -22.20 8.26 -5.40
C SER A 289 -22.22 9.06 -6.71
N SER A 290 -21.13 9.05 -7.47
CA SER A 290 -20.94 9.78 -8.75
C SER A 290 -20.72 8.79 -9.88
#